data_AF-A0A8T7ITA6-F1
#
_entry.id   AF-A0A8T7ITA6-F1
#
_cell.length_a   1.000
_cell.length_b   1.000
_cell.length_c   1.000
_cell.angle_alpha   90.00
_cell.angle_beta   90.00
_cell.angle_gamma   90.00
#
_symmetry.space_group_name_H-M   'P 1'
#
loop_
_entity.id
_entity.type
_entity.pdbx_description
1 polymer ?
#
loop_
_entity_poly.entity_id
_entity_poly.type
_entity_poly.pdbx_seq_one_letter_code
_entity_poly.pdbx_strand_id
1 'polypeptide(L)'
;EERTGADIPWIFDVEGEAGFRKREEAVCAELCNEHSLVIATGGGIIVNEANRRRIRRNGFVVYLSADVDRLVERTSKDTRRPLLQTANPREVIEQLLAVRDPLYREVADVVIDTESNSPKYISERIIEAFNERA
;
A
#
# COMPACT_ATOMS: atom_id res chain seq x y z
N GLU A 1 3.49 -3.80 -13.45
CA GLU A 1 4.69 -3.75 -14.32
C GLU A 1 4.70 -4.92 -15.28
N GLU A 2 4.84 -6.18 -14.83
CA GLU A 2 4.82 -7.35 -15.74
C GLU A 2 3.56 -7.45 -16.62
N ARG A 3 2.37 -7.22 -16.07
CA ARG A 3 1.11 -7.28 -16.83
C ARG A 3 0.83 -6.04 -17.69
N THR A 4 1.38 -4.89 -17.33
CA THR A 4 1.18 -3.63 -18.04
C THR A 4 2.19 -3.43 -19.16
N GLY A 5 3.31 -4.16 -19.14
CA GLY A 5 4.41 -3.97 -20.09
C GLY A 5 5.07 -2.59 -20.00
N ALA A 6 4.74 -1.82 -18.96
CA ALA A 6 5.13 -0.45 -18.75
C ALA A 6 5.36 -0.20 -17.26
N ASP A 7 6.44 0.54 -16.98
CA ASP A 7 6.85 0.92 -15.63
C ASP A 7 5.88 1.97 -15.06
N ILE A 8 5.72 1.97 -13.73
CA ILE A 8 4.80 2.88 -13.03
C ILE A 8 5.01 4.36 -13.44
N PRO A 9 6.24 4.89 -13.54
CA PRO A 9 6.46 6.27 -13.99
C PRO A 9 5.90 6.57 -15.37
N TRP A 10 6.00 5.62 -16.31
CA TRP A 10 5.49 5.81 -17.67
C TRP A 10 3.96 5.86 -17.71
N ILE A 11 3.28 5.02 -16.93
CA ILE A 11 1.81 5.04 -16.83
C ILE A 11 1.33 6.38 -16.25
N PHE A 12 2.03 6.90 -15.23
CA PHE A 12 1.74 8.21 -14.68
C PHE A 12 1.95 9.35 -15.69
N ASP A 13 3.00 9.26 -16.52
CA ASP A 13 3.30 10.27 -17.54
C ASP A 13 2.28 10.28 -18.68
N VAL A 14 1.87 9.09 -19.17
CA VAL A 14 0.98 8.96 -20.33
C VAL A 14 -0.50 9.07 -19.96
N GLU A 15 -0.92 8.45 -18.85
CA GLU A 15 -2.34 8.32 -18.49
C GLU A 15 -2.73 9.14 -17.25
N GLY A 16 -1.76 9.78 -16.60
CA GLY A 16 -1.96 10.46 -15.34
C GLY A 16 -2.29 9.52 -14.19
N GLU A 17 -2.47 10.09 -13.00
CA GLU A 17 -2.84 9.32 -11.82
C GLU A 17 -4.21 8.64 -12.00
N ALA A 18 -5.18 9.29 -12.66
CA ALA A 18 -6.50 8.72 -12.87
C ALA A 18 -6.47 7.40 -13.69
N GLY A 19 -5.65 7.35 -14.74
CA GLY A 19 -5.45 6.13 -15.53
C GLY A 19 -4.77 5.03 -14.73
N PHE A 20 -3.71 5.38 -13.98
CA PHE A 20 -3.04 4.46 -13.07
C PHE A 20 -4.02 3.86 -12.04
N ARG A 21 -4.86 4.68 -11.42
CA ARG A 21 -5.84 4.23 -10.42
C ARG A 21 -6.92 3.32 -11.01
N LYS A 22 -7.35 3.57 -12.24
CA LYS A 22 -8.29 2.69 -12.94
C LYS A 22 -7.69 1.30 -13.19
N ARG A 23 -6.40 1.24 -13.56
CA ARG A 23 -5.67 -0.03 -13.71
C ARG A 23 -5.47 -0.73 -12.37
N GLU A 24 -5.12 0.02 -11.33
CA GLU A 24 -4.98 -0.50 -9.95
C GLU A 24 -6.30 -1.12 -9.45
N GLU A 25 -7.45 -0.48 -9.70
CA GLU A 25 -8.76 -1.04 -9.37
C GLU A 25 -9.05 -2.36 -10.09
N ALA A 26 -8.78 -2.44 -11.39
CA ALA A 26 -9.02 -3.66 -12.16
C ALA A 26 -8.17 -4.84 -11.64
N VAL A 27 -6.89 -4.59 -11.36
CA VAL A 27 -5.98 -5.61 -10.79
C VAL A 27 -6.42 -6.00 -9.38
N CYS A 28 -6.82 -5.04 -8.55
CA CYS A 28 -7.35 -5.33 -7.21
C CYS A 28 -8.59 -6.22 -7.27
N ALA A 29 -9.53 -5.94 -8.17
CA ALA A 29 -10.74 -6.73 -8.32
C ALA A 29 -10.45 -8.18 -8.75
N GLU A 30 -9.47 -8.39 -9.62
CA GLU A 30 -9.03 -9.72 -10.04
C GLU A 30 -8.36 -10.49 -8.89
N LEU A 31 -7.36 -9.90 -8.25
CA LEU A 31 -6.61 -10.54 -7.17
C LEU A 31 -7.48 -10.85 -5.94
N CYS A 32 -8.51 -10.04 -5.68
CA CYS A 32 -9.47 -10.31 -4.60
C CYS A 32 -10.37 -11.53 -4.83
N ASN A 33 -10.42 -12.09 -6.05
CA ASN A 33 -11.16 -13.33 -6.34
C ASN A 33 -10.28 -14.58 -6.24
N GLU A 34 -8.97 -14.42 -6.08
CA GLU A 34 -8.03 -15.52 -5.90
C GLU A 34 -7.96 -15.94 -4.42
N HIS A 35 -7.51 -17.16 -4.17
CA HIS A 35 -7.41 -17.73 -2.82
C HIS A 35 -5.96 -18.06 -2.46
N SER A 36 -5.66 -18.05 -1.15
CA SER A 36 -4.35 -18.46 -0.62
C SER A 36 -3.17 -17.62 -1.13
N LEU A 37 -3.37 -16.31 -1.29
CA LEU A 37 -2.34 -15.35 -1.72
C LEU A 37 -1.98 -14.37 -0.60
N VAL A 38 -0.72 -13.93 -0.61
CA VAL A 38 -0.26 -12.75 0.13
C VAL A 38 -0.01 -11.63 -0.87
N ILE A 39 -0.74 -10.52 -0.74
CA ILE A 39 -0.71 -9.41 -1.70
C ILE A 39 -0.10 -8.18 -1.02
N ALA A 40 1.07 -7.76 -1.49
CA ALA A 40 1.62 -6.45 -1.16
C ALA A 40 0.97 -5.38 -2.04
N THR A 41 0.13 -4.53 -1.46
CA THR A 41 -0.61 -3.51 -2.21
C THR A 41 0.20 -2.23 -2.42
N GLY A 42 -0.12 -1.47 -3.47
CA GLY A 42 0.37 -0.11 -3.63
C GLY A 42 -0.17 0.83 -2.55
N GLY A 43 0.64 1.78 -2.07
CA GLY A 43 0.24 2.70 -0.99
C GLY A 43 -0.86 3.71 -1.35
N GLY A 44 -1.39 3.68 -2.59
CA GLY A 44 -2.54 4.50 -2.99
C GLY A 44 -3.83 3.69 -3.14
N ILE A 45 -3.78 2.36 -2.96
CA ILE A 45 -4.93 1.49 -3.21
C ILE A 45 -6.14 1.86 -2.36
N ILE A 46 -5.88 2.35 -1.14
CA ILE A 46 -6.91 2.74 -0.17
C ILE A 46 -7.63 4.02 -0.55
N VAL A 47 -7.14 4.82 -1.51
CA VAL A 47 -7.80 6.08 -1.90
C VAL A 47 -9.13 5.78 -2.57
N ASN A 48 -9.18 4.71 -3.37
CA ASN A 48 -10.41 4.26 -4.02
C ASN A 48 -11.27 3.44 -3.05
N GLU A 49 -12.49 3.92 -2.79
CA GLU A 49 -13.44 3.26 -1.90
C GLU A 49 -13.85 1.86 -2.38
N ALA A 50 -13.97 1.65 -3.69
CA ALA A 50 -14.31 0.34 -4.23
C ALA A 50 -13.24 -0.71 -3.90
N ASN A 51 -11.95 -0.31 -3.94
CA ASN A 51 -10.84 -1.16 -3.53
C ASN A 51 -10.89 -1.45 -2.02
N ARG A 52 -11.13 -0.43 -1.18
CA ARG A 52 -11.29 -0.61 0.27
C ARG A 52 -12.37 -1.65 0.60
N ARG A 53 -13.54 -1.52 -0.02
CA ARG A 53 -14.66 -2.46 0.16
C ARG A 53 -14.30 -3.89 -0.28
N ARG A 54 -13.62 -4.05 -1.42
CA ARG A 54 -13.20 -5.38 -1.93
C ARG A 54 -12.17 -6.05 -1.02
N ILE A 55 -11.13 -5.31 -0.62
CA ILE A 55 -10.04 -5.84 0.21
C ILE A 55 -10.58 -6.26 1.58
N ARG A 56 -11.42 -5.42 2.21
CA ARG A 56 -12.03 -5.73 3.51
C ARG A 56 -12.95 -6.96 3.45
N ARG A 57 -13.67 -7.15 2.34
CA ARG A 57 -14.62 -8.26 2.20
C ARG A 57 -13.93 -9.60 1.93
N ASN A 58 -12.80 -9.59 1.21
CA ASN A 58 -12.23 -10.80 0.62
C ASN A 58 -10.91 -11.26 1.26
N GLY A 59 -10.38 -10.56 2.27
CA GLY A 59 -9.07 -10.92 2.84
C GLY A 59 -8.86 -10.54 4.30
N PHE A 60 -7.65 -10.87 4.77
CA PHE A 60 -7.08 -10.37 6.02
C PHE A 60 -6.15 -9.21 5.75
N VAL A 61 -6.47 -8.05 6.31
CA VAL A 61 -5.82 -6.78 5.98
C VAL A 61 -4.86 -6.40 7.10
N VAL A 62 -3.57 -6.41 6.75
CA VAL A 62 -2.48 -5.96 7.64
C VAL A 62 -2.06 -4.56 7.24
N TYR A 63 -2.16 -3.60 8.15
CA TYR A 63 -1.53 -2.28 7.98
C TYR A 63 -0.17 -2.26 8.68
N LEU A 64 0.88 -2.10 7.90
CA LEU A 64 2.25 -1.89 8.38
C LEU A 64 2.50 -0.39 8.57
N SER A 65 2.40 0.09 9.81
CA SER A 65 2.65 1.50 10.13
C SER A 65 4.14 1.78 10.29
N ALA A 66 4.53 3.01 9.96
CA ALA A 66 5.87 3.55 10.17
C ALA A 66 5.75 5.07 10.34
N ASP A 67 6.67 5.64 11.12
CA ASP A 67 6.79 7.09 11.25
C ASP A 67 7.26 7.77 9.94
N VAL A 68 7.09 9.09 9.89
CA VAL A 68 7.49 9.90 8.74
C VAL A 68 8.99 9.78 8.47
N ASP A 69 9.82 9.77 9.51
CA ASP A 69 11.27 9.75 9.38
C ASP A 69 11.75 8.48 8.69
N ARG A 70 11.21 7.33 9.07
CA ARG A 70 11.52 6.02 8.47
C ARG A 70 10.99 5.90 7.05
N LEU A 71 9.81 6.45 6.78
CA LEU A 71 9.27 6.49 5.42
C LEU A 71 10.16 7.33 4.51
N VAL A 72 10.62 8.50 4.96
CA VAL A 72 11.57 9.34 4.22
C VAL A 72 12.87 8.57 3.98
N GLU A 73 13.45 7.95 5.02
CA GLU A 73 14.69 7.18 4.91
C GLU A 73 14.56 6.05 3.87
N ARG A 74 13.52 5.22 3.99
CA ARG A 74 13.29 4.06 3.11
C ARG A 74 12.98 4.45 1.67
N THR A 75 12.37 5.62 1.45
CA THR A 75 11.97 6.09 0.11
C THR A 75 12.98 7.01 -0.56
N SER A 76 13.95 7.55 0.19
CA SER A 76 14.94 8.53 -0.29
C SER A 76 15.73 8.10 -1.53
N LYS A 77 15.94 6.79 -1.73
CA LYS A 77 16.72 6.24 -2.85
C LYS A 77 15.85 5.61 -3.94
N ASP A 78 14.53 5.65 -3.81
CA ASP A 78 13.61 4.98 -4.74
C ASP A 78 13.07 5.97 -5.79
N THR A 79 13.67 5.92 -6.99
CA THR A 79 13.28 6.77 -8.13
C THR A 79 11.96 6.34 -8.78
N ARG A 80 11.42 5.17 -8.43
CA ARG A 80 10.17 4.63 -8.99
C ARG A 80 8.92 5.12 -8.27
N ARG A 81 9.05 6.17 -7.45
CA ARG A 81 7.95 6.77 -6.69
C ARG A 81 7.63 8.16 -7.25
N PRO A 82 6.76 8.27 -8.27
CA PRO A 82 6.46 9.53 -8.94
C PRO A 82 6.06 10.66 -7.98
N LEU A 83 5.22 10.33 -6.98
CA LEU A 83 4.74 11.31 -6.00
C LEU A 83 5.84 11.87 -5.09
N LEU A 84 6.98 11.18 -4.96
CA LEU A 84 8.09 11.61 -4.09
C LEU A 84 9.24 12.24 -4.87
N GLN A 85 9.13 12.38 -6.19
CA GLN A 85 10.11 13.09 -7.03
C GLN A 85 9.88 14.60 -6.95
N THR A 86 9.99 15.17 -5.75
CA THR A 86 9.77 16.61 -5.48
C THR A 86 10.93 17.19 -4.68
N ALA A 87 10.98 18.53 -4.57
CA ALA A 87 12.00 19.21 -3.77
C ALA A 87 11.88 18.92 -2.26
N ASN A 88 10.70 18.53 -1.78
CA ASN A 88 10.45 18.24 -0.37
C ASN A 88 9.61 16.95 -0.21
N PRO A 89 10.23 15.76 -0.35
CA PRO A 89 9.52 14.49 -0.26
C PRO A 89 8.93 14.23 1.14
N ARG A 90 9.53 14.81 2.19
CA ARG A 90 9.04 14.70 3.57
C ARG A 90 7.63 15.29 3.70
N GLU A 91 7.46 16.53 3.25
CA GLU A 91 6.19 17.23 3.31
C GLU A 91 5.10 16.47 2.52
N VAL A 92 5.45 15.90 1.37
CA VAL A 92 4.52 15.05 0.61
C VAL A 92 4.12 13.82 1.42
N ILE A 93 5.07 13.13 2.08
CA ILE A 93 4.77 11.97 2.92
C ILE A 93 3.84 12.35 4.07
N GLU A 94 4.08 13.48 4.74
CA GLU A 94 3.25 13.98 5.84
C GLU A 94 1.81 14.26 5.36
N GLN A 95 1.65 14.95 4.23
CA GLN A 95 0.35 15.23 3.63
C GLN A 95 -0.39 13.94 3.22
N LEU A 96 0.33 13.00 2.60
CA LEU A 96 -0.23 11.71 2.20
C LEU A 96 -0.67 10.92 3.43
N LEU A 97 0.14 10.84 4.48
CA LEU A 97 -0.23 10.14 5.71
C LEU A 97 -1.42 10.77 6.41
N ALA A 98 -1.50 12.10 6.49
CA ALA A 98 -2.63 12.79 7.12
C ALA A 98 -3.99 12.38 6.50
N VAL A 99 -4.00 12.14 5.18
CA VAL A 99 -5.20 11.69 4.46
C VAL A 99 -5.36 10.17 4.50
N ARG A 100 -4.27 9.42 4.36
CA ARG A 100 -4.30 7.97 4.13
C ARG A 100 -4.30 7.14 5.41
N ASP A 101 -3.72 7.61 6.51
CA ASP A 101 -3.66 6.86 7.78
C ASP A 101 -5.06 6.49 8.32
N PRO A 102 -6.07 7.40 8.34
CA PRO A 102 -7.43 7.03 8.73
C PRO A 102 -8.02 5.94 7.83
N LEU A 103 -7.75 5.98 6.52
CA LEU A 103 -8.24 5.01 5.55
C LEU A 103 -7.54 3.64 5.69
N TYR A 104 -6.24 3.64 6.01
CA TYR A 104 -5.51 2.41 6.32
C TYR A 104 -6.07 1.73 7.57
N ARG A 105 -6.28 2.51 8.64
CA ARG A 105 -6.85 2.00 9.90
C ARG A 105 -8.30 1.55 9.73
N GLU A 106 -9.07 2.23 8.89
CA GLU A 106 -10.45 1.84 8.58
C GLU A 106 -10.50 0.41 8.03
N VAL A 107 -9.62 0.06 7.08
CA VAL A 107 -9.66 -1.25 6.39
C VAL A 107 -8.92 -2.35 7.11
N ALA A 108 -7.96 -2.02 7.98
CA ALA A 108 -7.09 -2.98 8.64
C ALA A 108 -7.85 -3.87 9.64
N ASP A 109 -7.58 -5.17 9.59
CA ASP A 109 -7.93 -6.09 10.68
C ASP A 109 -6.88 -6.04 11.79
N VAL A 110 -5.61 -5.81 11.43
CA VAL A 110 -4.51 -5.63 12.37
C VAL A 110 -3.59 -4.50 11.91
N VAL A 111 -3.15 -3.69 12.87
CA VAL A 111 -2.13 -2.66 12.65
C VAL A 111 -0.86 -3.12 13.36
N ILE A 112 0.24 -3.22 12.62
CA ILE A 112 1.54 -3.63 13.14
C ILE A 112 2.53 -2.51 12.89
N ASP A 113 3.15 -2.06 13.99
CA ASP A 113 4.22 -1.09 13.92
C ASP A 113 5.53 -1.76 13.46
N THR A 114 6.12 -1.18 12.40
CA THR A 114 7.39 -1.63 11.84
C THR A 114 8.60 -0.98 12.48
N GLU A 115 8.42 -0.15 13.51
CA GLU A 115 9.50 0.47 14.28
C GLU A 115 10.44 -0.59 14.89
N SER A 116 11.74 -0.48 14.58
CA SER A 116 12.85 -1.27 15.16
C SER A 116 12.74 -2.80 15.06
N ASN A 117 11.74 -3.32 14.37
CA ASN A 117 11.45 -4.74 14.28
C ASN A 117 12.04 -5.34 13.00
N SER A 118 12.63 -6.53 13.13
CA SER A 118 13.13 -7.26 11.96
C SER A 118 11.97 -7.73 11.07
N PRO A 119 12.16 -7.86 9.74
CA PRO A 119 11.13 -8.43 8.86
C PRO A 119 10.63 -9.80 9.31
N LYS A 120 11.51 -10.61 9.93
CA LYS A 120 11.16 -11.90 10.52
C LYS A 120 10.15 -11.74 11.66
N TYR A 121 10.43 -10.85 12.61
CA TYR A 121 9.53 -10.56 13.73
C TYR A 121 8.16 -10.07 13.24
N ILE A 122 8.14 -9.14 12.28
CA ILE A 122 6.90 -8.63 11.70
C ILE A 122 6.10 -9.77 11.04
N SER A 123 6.77 -10.65 10.29
CA SER A 123 6.13 -11.79 9.63
C SER A 123 5.52 -12.77 10.64
N GLU A 124 6.24 -13.07 11.73
CA GLU A 124 5.73 -13.90 12.83
C GLU A 124 4.49 -13.26 13.48
N ARG A 125 4.52 -11.96 13.73
CA ARG A 125 3.36 -11.23 14.26
C ARG A 125 2.14 -11.25 13.34
N ILE A 126 2.34 -11.19 12.02
CA ILE A 126 1.26 -11.30 11.03
C ILE A 126 0.63 -12.69 11.09
N ILE A 127 1.46 -13.75 11.13
CA ILE A 127 0.98 -15.13 11.19
C ILE A 127 0.16 -15.36 12.46
N GLU A 128 0.64 -14.86 13.60
CA GLU A 128 -0.07 -14.96 14.87
C GLU A 128 -1.43 -14.26 14.81
N ALA A 129 -1.48 -13.01 14.35
CA ALA A 129 -2.73 -12.25 14.21
C ALA A 129 -3.71 -12.89 13.20
N PHE A 130 -3.19 -13.51 12.13
CA PHE A 130 -4.01 -14.23 11.16
C PHE A 130 -4.65 -15.48 11.78
N ASN A 131 -3.88 -16.24 12.55
CA ASN A 131 -4.36 -17.46 13.22
C ASN A 131 -5.39 -17.16 14.34
N GLU A 132 -5.32 -15.99 14.99
CA GLU A 132 -6.31 -15.59 16.00
C GLU A 132 -7.69 -15.23 15.41
N ARG A 133 -7.73 -14.85 14.13
CA ARG A 133 -8.97 -14.54 13.40
C ARG A 133 -9.63 -15.78 12.79
N ALA A 134 -8.84 -16.78 12.41
CA ALA A 134 -9.28 -18.00 11.72
C ALA A 134 -10.02 -18.96 12.67
#